data_AF-A0A752K8N1-F1
#
_entry.id   AF-A0A752K8N1-F1
#
_cell.length_a   1.000
_cell.length_b   1.000
_cell.length_c   1.000
_cell.angle_alpha   90.00
_cell.angle_beta   90.00
_cell.angle_gamma   90.00
#
_symmetry.space_group_name_H-M   'P 1'
#
loop_
_entity.id
_entity.type
_entity.pdbx_description
1 polymer ?
#
loop_
_entity_poly.entity_id
_entity_poly.type
_entity_poly.pdbx_seq_one_letter_code
_entity_poly.pdbx_strand_id
1 'polypeptide(L)'
;YSNTQFDLRKAVINGEEFITLCCDPGSLQTRSVRISRIHEFKCTPIYESDDTFQEAAKPLMKWLVENVHPHHQAIVTSSHAELLESQIVTKTEEFLKG
;
A
#
# COMPACT_ATOMS: atom_id res chain seq x y z
N TYR A 1 -0.82 20.06 -20.13
CA TYR A 1 -0.18 20.34 -18.84
C TYR A 1 1.28 19.92 -18.95
N SER A 2 2.19 20.83 -18.60
CA SER A 2 3.61 20.81 -18.98
C SER A 2 4.38 19.58 -18.49
N ASN A 3 5.19 19.01 -19.39
CA ASN A 3 6.35 18.21 -19.08
C ASN A 3 7.36 19.05 -18.27
N THR A 4 7.17 19.15 -16.95
CA THR A 4 8.26 19.53 -16.05
C THR A 4 9.12 18.31 -15.84
N GLN A 5 10.10 18.19 -16.72
CA GLN A 5 11.33 17.43 -16.59
C GLN A 5 11.75 17.36 -15.11
N PHE A 6 11.81 16.15 -14.56
CA PHE A 6 12.34 15.89 -13.23
C PHE A 6 13.77 16.44 -13.14
N ASP A 7 13.96 17.63 -12.56
CA ASP A 7 15.29 18.16 -12.31
C ASP A 7 15.84 17.53 -11.02
N LEU A 8 16.28 16.27 -11.16
CA LEU A 8 17.18 15.62 -10.21
C LEU A 8 18.44 16.47 -10.20
N ARG A 9 18.58 17.35 -9.21
CA ARG A 9 19.76 18.21 -9.01
C ARG A 9 21.03 17.35 -9.00
N LYS A 10 21.58 17.11 -10.19
CA LYS A 10 22.82 16.38 -10.41
C LYS A 10 23.94 17.27 -9.87
N ALA A 11 24.44 16.94 -8.70
CA ALA A 11 25.60 17.61 -8.16
C ALA A 11 26.85 16.91 -8.72
N VAL A 12 27.68 17.66 -9.44
CA VAL A 12 29.02 17.20 -9.81
C VAL A 12 29.98 17.72 -8.76
N ILE A 13 30.54 16.81 -7.96
CA ILE A 13 31.49 17.14 -6.89
C ILE A 13 32.81 16.45 -7.25
N ASN A 14 33.88 17.22 -7.46
CA ASN A 14 35.19 16.72 -7.85
C ASN A 14 35.17 15.80 -9.10
N GLY A 15 34.29 16.10 -10.06
CA GLY A 15 34.16 15.35 -11.32
C GLY A 15 33.29 14.07 -11.23
N GLU A 16 32.76 13.74 -10.06
CA GLU A 16 31.87 12.60 -9.85
C GLU A 16 30.40 13.06 -9.78
N GLU A 17 29.49 12.29 -10.39
CA GLU A 17 28.05 12.57 -10.35
C GLU A 17 27.38 12.00 -9.09
N PHE A 18 26.56 12.82 -8.45
CA PHE A 18 25.77 12.46 -7.28
C PHE A 18 24.29 12.77 -7.48
N ILE A 19 23.45 11.93 -6.86
CA ILE A 19 22.02 12.20 -6.65
C ILE A 19 21.83 12.60 -5.19
N THR A 20 21.08 13.68 -4.98
CA THR A 20 20.70 14.16 -3.64
C THR A 20 19.26 13.78 -3.35
N LEU A 21 19.04 13.06 -2.25
CA LEU A 21 17.73 12.60 -1.80
C LEU A 21 17.29 13.38 -0.57
N CYS A 22 16.05 13.88 -0.58
CA CYS A 22 15.35 14.37 0.61
C CYS A 22 14.71 13.16 1.30
N CYS A 23 15.27 12.71 2.41
CA CYS A 23 14.86 11.45 3.05
C CYS A 23 13.70 11.61 4.03
N ASP A 24 13.29 12.83 4.32
CA ASP A 24 12.20 13.14 5.24
C ASP A 24 11.46 14.38 4.71
N PRO A 25 10.13 14.28 4.47
CA PRO A 25 9.34 15.37 3.90
C PRO A 25 9.25 16.63 4.80
N GLY A 26 9.48 16.50 6.10
CA GLY A 26 9.49 17.62 7.06
C GLY A 26 10.87 18.20 7.34
N SER A 27 11.93 17.61 6.78
CA SER A 27 13.32 17.92 7.13
C SER A 27 14.11 18.45 5.95
N LEU A 28 15.04 19.38 6.21
CA LEU A 28 16.06 19.80 5.24
C LEU A 28 17.23 18.79 5.14
N GLN A 29 17.15 17.66 5.84
CA GLN A 29 18.17 16.62 5.79
C GLN A 29 18.20 15.97 4.41
N THR A 30 19.37 16.05 3.78
CA THR A 30 19.63 15.42 2.49
C THR A 30 20.70 14.34 2.62
N ARG A 31 20.61 13.32 1.76
CA ARG A 31 21.67 12.31 1.59
C ARG A 31 22.12 12.31 0.14
N SER A 32 23.43 12.32 -0.07
CA SER A 32 24.04 12.25 -1.41
C SER A 32 24.59 10.86 -1.67
N VAL A 33 24.29 10.30 -2.85
CA VAL A 33 24.79 8.99 -3.27
C VAL A 33 25.50 9.12 -4.61
N ARG A 34 26.69 8.53 -4.72
CA ARG A 34 27.44 8.45 -5.99
C ARG A 34 26.69 7.58 -6.98
N ILE A 35 26.41 8.10 -8.16
CA ILE A 35 25.66 7.37 -9.19
C ILE A 35 26.42 6.11 -9.62
N SER A 36 27.75 6.18 -9.69
CA SER A 36 28.63 5.07 -10.07
C SER A 36 28.54 3.84 -9.15
N ARG A 37 27.94 3.97 -7.95
CA ARG A 37 27.80 2.88 -6.98
C ARG A 37 26.40 2.29 -6.90
N ILE A 38 25.48 2.72 -7.75
CA ILE A 38 24.08 2.30 -7.70
C ILE A 38 23.83 1.26 -8.78
N HIS A 39 23.35 0.09 -8.38
CA HIS A 39 22.98 -0.98 -9.31
C HIS A 39 21.51 -0.87 -9.75
N GLU A 40 20.60 -0.53 -8.83
CA GLU A 40 19.16 -0.46 -9.09
C GLU A 40 18.48 0.50 -8.09
N PHE A 41 17.43 1.19 -8.53
CA PHE A 41 16.50 1.91 -7.67
C PHE A 41 15.16 1.18 -7.62
N LYS A 42 14.75 0.71 -6.44
CA LYS A 42 13.41 0.17 -6.20
C LYS A 42 12.60 1.17 -5.40
N CYS A 43 11.64 1.80 -6.05
CA CYS A 43 10.70 2.72 -5.42
C CYS A 43 9.32 2.04 -5.37
N THR A 44 8.73 1.93 -4.18
CA THR A 44 7.32 1.56 -4.01
C THR A 44 6.53 2.82 -3.66
N PRO A 45 5.44 3.14 -4.39
CA PRO A 45 4.61 4.28 -4.02
C PRO A 45 4.05 4.06 -2.62
N ILE A 46 4.29 5.02 -1.73
CA ILE A 46 3.60 5.10 -0.44
C ILE A 46 2.35 5.95 -0.71
N TYR A 47 1.19 5.32 -0.70
CA TYR A 47 -0.07 6.04 -0.62
C TYR A 47 -0.30 6.42 0.85
N GLU A 48 -0.94 7.57 1.10
CA GLU A 48 -1.53 7.81 2.42
C GLU A 48 -2.48 6.65 2.70
N SER A 49 -2.18 5.83 3.72
CA SER A 49 -3.10 4.79 4.12
C SER A 49 -4.30 5.50 4.74
N ASP A 50 -5.44 5.42 4.05
CA ASP A 50 -6.69 5.89 4.60
C ASP A 50 -7.14 4.83 5.65
N ASP A 51 -6.49 4.87 6.82
CA ASP A 51 -6.71 3.93 7.93
C ASP A 51 -8.16 3.96 8.43
N THR A 52 -8.94 4.94 7.97
CA THR A 52 -10.35 5.16 8.28
C THR A 52 -11.21 3.92 8.04
N PHE A 53 -10.98 3.16 6.97
CA PHE A 53 -11.71 1.90 6.73
C PHE A 53 -11.31 0.82 7.74
N GLN A 54 -10.01 0.67 8.02
CA GLN A 54 -9.51 -0.33 8.96
C GLN A 54 -10.03 -0.05 10.38
N GLU A 55 -10.01 1.21 10.81
CA GLU A 55 -10.60 1.62 12.09
C GLU A 55 -12.11 1.40 12.12
N ALA A 56 -12.85 1.68 11.03
CA ALA A 56 -14.28 1.42 10.94
C ALA A 56 -14.62 -0.09 10.95
N ALA A 57 -13.75 -0.95 10.44
CA ALA A 57 -13.96 -2.40 10.40
C ALA A 57 -13.69 -3.08 11.76
N LYS A 58 -12.79 -2.56 12.60
CA LYS A 58 -12.38 -3.18 13.87
C LYS A 58 -13.55 -3.52 14.83
N PRO A 59 -14.54 -2.63 15.07
CA PRO A 59 -15.68 -2.97 15.92
C PRO A 59 -16.47 -4.18 15.43
N LEU A 60 -16.68 -4.30 14.11
CA LEU A 60 -17.37 -5.45 13.52
C LEU A 60 -16.54 -6.73 13.68
N MET A 61 -15.23 -6.66 13.44
CA MET A 61 -14.32 -7.80 13.64
C MET A 61 -14.35 -8.28 15.10
N LYS A 62 -14.32 -7.35 16.06
CA LYS A 62 -14.43 -7.67 17.48
C LYS A 62 -15.74 -8.38 17.80
N TRP A 63 -16.86 -7.84 17.32
CA TRP A 63 -18.18 -8.45 17.52
C TRP A 63 -18.23 -9.87 16.95
N LEU A 64 -17.68 -10.11 15.76
CA LEU A 64 -17.63 -11.45 15.17
C LEU A 64 -16.87 -12.45 16.05
N VAL A 65 -15.69 -12.06 16.56
CA VAL A 65 -14.89 -12.92 17.45
C VAL A 65 -15.62 -13.25 18.76
N GLU A 66 -16.37 -12.29 19.30
CA GLU A 66 -17.05 -12.42 20.58
C GLU A 66 -18.38 -13.19 20.50
N ASN A 67 -19.05 -13.21 19.34
CA ASN A 67 -20.43 -13.66 19.22
C ASN A 67 -20.63 -14.87 18.29
N VAL A 68 -19.70 -15.16 17.38
CA VAL A 68 -19.86 -16.24 16.41
C VAL A 68 -18.59 -17.08 16.25
N HIS A 69 -18.72 -18.29 15.71
CA HIS A 69 -17.57 -19.14 15.42
C HIS A 69 -16.87 -18.72 14.12
N PRO A 70 -15.59 -19.10 13.89
CA PRO A 70 -14.74 -18.59 12.80
C PRO A 70 -15.20 -18.85 11.36
N HIS A 71 -16.30 -19.59 11.14
CA HIS A 71 -16.85 -19.88 9.81
C HIS A 71 -17.97 -18.92 9.40
N HIS A 72 -18.13 -17.83 10.15
CA HIS A 72 -19.03 -16.76 9.80
C HIS A 72 -18.35 -15.68 8.96
N GLN A 73 -19.07 -15.15 7.99
CA GLN A 73 -18.69 -13.99 7.19
C GLN A 73 -19.75 -12.91 7.33
N ALA A 74 -19.33 -11.64 7.45
CA ALA A 74 -20.21 -10.49 7.38
C ALA A 74 -20.01 -9.74 6.06
N ILE A 75 -21.11 -9.38 5.39
CA ILE A 75 -21.11 -8.52 4.20
C ILE A 75 -21.85 -7.24 4.56
N VAL A 76 -21.20 -6.09 4.39
CA VAL A 76 -21.75 -4.78 4.76
C VAL A 76 -21.77 -3.87 3.54
N THR A 77 -22.92 -3.27 3.26
CA THR A 77 -23.11 -2.22 2.26
C THR A 77 -23.51 -0.91 2.95
N SER A 78 -23.73 0.15 2.17
CA SER A 78 -24.15 1.44 2.71
C SER A 78 -25.53 1.45 3.38
N SER A 79 -26.36 0.42 3.15
CA SER A 79 -27.74 0.36 3.66
C SER A 79 -28.11 -0.95 4.36
N HIS A 80 -27.19 -1.91 4.42
CA HIS A 80 -27.52 -3.27 4.81
C HIS A 80 -26.29 -4.05 5.32
N ALA A 81 -26.53 -5.04 6.19
CA ALA A 81 -25.53 -5.97 6.68
C ALA A 81 -26.10 -7.40 6.72
N GLU A 82 -25.33 -8.37 6.21
CA GLU A 82 -25.62 -9.81 6.26
C GLU A 82 -24.58 -10.52 7.12
N LEU A 83 -25.03 -11.57 7.80
CA LEU A 83 -24.18 -12.52 8.50
C LEU A 83 -24.46 -13.91 7.94
N LEU A 84 -23.42 -14.52 7.37
CA LEU A 84 -23.50 -15.77 6.63
C LEU A 84 -22.67 -16.84 7.35
N GLU A 85 -23.25 -18.02 7.59
CA GLU A 85 -22.52 -19.18 8.09
C GLU A 85 -22.24 -20.14 6.94
N SER A 86 -20.98 -20.49 6.74
CA SER A 86 -20.62 -21.47 5.71
C SER A 86 -20.57 -22.88 6.27
N GLN A 87 -21.23 -23.83 5.60
CA GLN A 87 -21.17 -25.26 5.94
C GLN A 87 -20.15 -26.04 5.09
N ILE A 88 -20.11 -25.81 3.77
CA ILE A 88 -19.19 -26.48 2.84
C ILE A 88 -18.77 -25.47 1.76
N VAL A 89 -17.46 -25.35 1.52
CA VAL A 89 -16.89 -24.50 0.46
C VAL A 89 -16.00 -25.35 -0.44
N THR A 90 -16.31 -25.39 -1.73
CA THR A 90 -15.47 -26.03 -2.76
C THR A 90 -15.14 -25.00 -3.83
N LYS A 91 -13.85 -24.69 -4.01
CA LYS A 91 -13.38 -23.87 -5.13
C LYS A 91 -13.14 -24.78 -6.34
N THR A 92 -13.72 -24.47 -7.49
CA THR A 92 -13.41 -25.16 -8.75
C THR A 92 -13.33 -24.18 -9.92
N GLU A 93 -12.35 -24.40 -10.78
CA GLU A 93 -12.16 -23.68 -12.04
C GLU A 93 -12.42 -24.58 -13.25
N GLU A 94 -12.69 -25.87 -13.03
CA GLU A 94 -12.81 -26.90 -14.07
C GLU A 94 -14.01 -26.72 -15.02
N PHE A 95 -14.97 -25.87 -14.63
CA PHE A 95 -16.17 -25.55 -15.40
C PHE A 95 -16.17 -24.11 -15.97
N LEU A 96 -15.12 -23.33 -15.72
CA LEU A 96 -15.02 -21.97 -16.24
C LEU A 96 -14.64 -22.05 -17.73
N LYS A 97 -15.62 -21.81 -18.61
CA LYS A 97 -15.36 -21.61 -20.05
C LYS A 97 -14.83 -20.18 -20.25
N GLY A 98 -13.58 -20.09 -20.69
CA GLY A 98 -12.97 -18.85 -21.20
C GLY A 98 -13.45 -18.52 -22.61
#